data_AF-X1NHA7-F1
#
_entry.id   AF-X1NHA7-F1
#
_cell.length_a   1.000
_cell.length_b   1.000
_cell.length_c   1.000
_cell.angle_alpha   90.00
_cell.angle_beta   90.00
_cell.angle_gamma   90.00
#
_symmetry.space_group_name_H-M   'P 1'
#
loop_
_entity.id
_entity.type
_entity.pdbx_description
1 polymer ?
#
loop_
_entity_poly.entity_id
_entity_poly.type
_entity_poly.pdbx_seq_one_letter_code
_entity_poly.pdbx_strand_id
1 'polypeptide(L)'
;MPITYYNRNKIDEKLLCYTSQPFESDTEITGQIIACLYLSSTHEDGAIFAYFGDVDESGNVTYITDGEFRPLHRKILTDEPPYKMLIPYHSYNKEDSAPLIPGEITEVKFGLHVTSVLIKKGHRIKIAIAGGDKDTFIRYPNEGRPTITISRNKEFPSYIELPIIKKE
;
A
#
# COMPACT_ATOMS: atom_id res chain seq x y z
N MET A 1 -20.01 9.63 15.62
CA MET A 1 -20.81 9.25 14.43
C MET A 1 -19.95 8.36 13.56
N PRO A 2 -20.48 7.29 12.94
CA PRO A 2 -19.69 6.56 11.96
C PRO A 2 -19.32 7.49 10.80
N ILE A 3 -18.05 7.48 10.41
CA ILE A 3 -17.57 8.24 9.26
C ILE A 3 -18.08 7.52 8.01
N THR A 4 -18.96 8.17 7.25
CA THR A 4 -19.37 7.66 5.94
C THR A 4 -18.36 8.15 4.91
N TYR A 5 -17.49 7.26 4.45
CA TYR A 5 -16.59 7.57 3.34
C TYR A 5 -17.39 7.63 2.04
N TYR A 6 -17.25 8.73 1.29
CA TYR A 6 -17.84 8.85 -0.03
C TYR A 6 -17.22 7.84 -1.00
N ASN A 7 -17.97 7.42 -2.01
CA ASN A 7 -17.49 6.53 -3.05
C ASN A 7 -16.23 7.11 -3.72
N ARG A 8 -15.12 6.36 -3.68
CA ARG A 8 -13.80 6.80 -4.17
C ARG A 8 -13.57 6.67 -5.67
N ASN A 9 -14.53 6.17 -6.46
CA ASN A 9 -14.36 5.89 -7.89
C ASN A 9 -13.70 7.03 -8.69
N LYS A 10 -14.14 8.29 -8.50
CA LYS A 10 -13.58 9.45 -9.22
C LYS A 10 -12.11 9.75 -8.91
N ILE A 11 -11.65 9.42 -7.69
CA ILE A 11 -10.25 9.59 -7.29
C ILE A 11 -9.43 8.45 -7.86
N ASP A 12 -9.95 7.22 -7.74
CA ASP A 12 -9.31 6.00 -8.23
C ASP A 12 -8.98 6.03 -9.73
N GLU A 13 -9.80 6.70 -10.55
CA GLU A 13 -9.54 6.91 -11.99
C GLU A 13 -8.20 7.64 -12.27
N LYS A 14 -7.63 8.33 -11.28
CA LYS A 14 -6.36 9.04 -11.39
C LYS A 14 -5.18 8.24 -10.83
N LEU A 15 -5.44 7.06 -10.26
CA LEU A 15 -4.47 6.24 -9.52
C LEU A 15 -4.19 4.93 -10.26
N LEU A 16 -3.10 4.27 -9.85
CA LEU A 16 -2.82 2.92 -10.33
C LEU A 16 -3.62 1.92 -9.48
N CYS A 17 -4.74 1.44 -9.99
CA CYS A 17 -5.63 0.54 -9.28
C CYS A 17 -5.47 -0.92 -9.71
N TYR A 18 -5.52 -1.81 -8.73
CA TYR A 18 -5.66 -3.25 -8.92
C TYR A 18 -6.88 -3.73 -8.12
N THR A 19 -7.74 -4.51 -8.77
CA THR A 19 -8.95 -5.05 -8.14
C THR A 19 -8.92 -6.57 -8.26
N SER A 20 -9.22 -7.27 -7.17
CA SER A 20 -9.25 -8.73 -7.13
C SER A 20 -10.42 -9.32 -7.92
N GLN A 21 -10.41 -10.65 -8.04
CA GLN A 21 -11.65 -11.38 -8.30
C GLN A 21 -12.59 -11.29 -7.09
N PRO A 22 -13.91 -11.53 -7.30
CA PRO A 22 -14.85 -11.57 -6.18
C PRO A 22 -14.47 -12.65 -5.20
N PHE A 23 -14.69 -12.39 -3.91
CA PHE A 23 -14.52 -13.40 -2.87
C PHE A 23 -15.65 -14.42 -2.95
N GLU A 24 -15.31 -15.71 -2.84
CA GLU A 24 -16.27 -16.81 -2.94
C GLU A 24 -17.11 -16.98 -1.66
N SER A 25 -16.63 -16.44 -0.54
CA SER A 25 -17.26 -16.46 0.79
C SER A 25 -16.94 -15.19 1.58
N ASP A 26 -17.76 -14.90 2.58
CA ASP A 26 -17.49 -13.84 3.58
C ASP A 26 -16.10 -14.08 4.21
N THR A 27 -15.18 -13.13 4.01
CA THR A 27 -13.78 -13.25 4.41
C THR A 27 -13.40 -12.13 5.37
N GLU A 28 -12.92 -12.50 6.54
CA GLU A 28 -12.46 -11.55 7.56
C GLU A 28 -10.98 -11.22 7.34
N ILE A 29 -10.67 -9.92 7.31
CA ILE A 29 -9.32 -9.38 7.26
C ILE A 29 -9.13 -8.57 8.55
N THR A 30 -8.33 -9.10 9.48
CA THR A 30 -8.08 -8.49 10.79
C THR A 30 -6.58 -8.48 11.10
N GLY A 31 -5.97 -7.30 11.07
CA GLY A 31 -4.54 -7.11 11.33
C GLY A 31 -3.91 -6.00 10.47
N GLN A 32 -2.59 -6.06 10.29
CA GLN A 32 -1.84 -5.19 9.38
C GLN A 32 -1.73 -5.83 8.01
N ILE A 33 -2.14 -5.11 6.98
CA ILE A 33 -1.89 -5.47 5.58
C ILE A 33 -0.46 -5.03 5.24
N ILE A 34 0.31 -5.88 4.56
CA ILE A 34 1.67 -5.52 4.13
C ILE A 34 1.71 -5.41 2.62
N ALA A 35 2.14 -4.27 2.10
CA ALA A 35 2.43 -4.10 0.68
C ALA A 35 3.89 -4.49 0.41
N CYS A 36 4.12 -5.34 -0.58
CA CYS A 36 5.44 -5.64 -1.13
C CYS A 36 5.46 -5.23 -2.61
N LEU A 37 6.19 -4.17 -2.92
CA LEU A 37 6.22 -3.55 -4.23
C LEU A 37 7.64 -3.59 -4.80
N TYR A 38 7.79 -4.22 -5.95
CA TYR A 38 8.96 -4.05 -6.81
C TYR A 38 8.71 -2.86 -7.70
N LEU A 39 9.55 -1.83 -7.60
CA LEU A 39 9.34 -0.59 -8.32
C LEU A 39 10.64 0.02 -8.81
N SER A 40 10.57 0.79 -9.89
CA SER A 40 11.64 1.70 -10.29
C SER A 40 11.13 3.13 -10.27
N SER A 41 12.05 4.08 -10.15
CA SER A 41 11.76 5.51 -10.19
C SER A 41 12.65 6.20 -11.21
N THR A 42 12.20 7.34 -11.71
CA THR A 42 13.03 8.26 -12.53
C THR A 42 13.88 9.19 -11.66
N HIS A 43 13.66 9.21 -10.35
CA HIS A 43 14.35 10.07 -9.38
C HIS A 43 14.79 9.24 -8.16
N GLU A 44 15.75 9.78 -7.40
CA GLU A 44 16.32 9.12 -6.21
C GLU A 44 15.38 9.07 -5.00
N ASP A 45 14.24 9.77 -5.06
CA ASP A 45 13.29 9.88 -3.98
C ASP A 45 11.85 9.94 -4.52
N GLY A 46 10.89 9.73 -3.63
CA GLY A 46 9.46 9.71 -3.94
C GLY A 46 8.65 9.33 -2.70
N ALA A 47 7.34 9.30 -2.85
CA ALA A 47 6.44 8.76 -1.84
C ALA A 47 5.44 7.81 -2.49
N ILE A 48 5.01 6.81 -1.72
CA ILE A 48 4.05 5.79 -2.13
C ILE A 48 2.92 5.84 -1.13
N PHE A 49 1.70 5.93 -1.66
CA PHE A 49 0.48 5.85 -0.89
C PHE A 49 -0.30 4.67 -1.42
N ALA A 50 -0.68 3.74 -0.55
CA ALA A 50 -1.44 2.55 -0.90
C ALA A 50 -2.77 2.58 -0.16
N TYR A 51 -3.88 2.75 -0.89
CA TYR A 51 -5.23 2.79 -0.34
C TYR A 51 -5.93 1.47 -0.57
N PHE A 52 -6.36 0.82 0.51
CA PHE A 52 -7.11 -0.42 0.50
C PHE A 52 -8.61 -0.17 0.67
N GLY A 53 -9.42 -0.82 -0.16
CA GLY A 53 -10.86 -0.66 -0.14
C GLY A 53 -11.63 -1.92 -0.54
N ASP A 54 -12.90 -1.93 -0.17
CA ASP A 54 -13.91 -2.92 -0.54
C ASP A 54 -14.70 -2.40 -1.74
N VAL A 55 -14.98 -3.28 -2.70
CA VAL A 55 -15.77 -2.98 -3.89
C VAL A 55 -16.99 -3.87 -3.89
N ASP A 56 -18.17 -3.25 -3.76
CA ASP A 56 -19.43 -3.98 -3.79
C ASP A 56 -19.78 -4.50 -5.20
N GLU A 57 -20.84 -5.31 -5.29
CA GLU A 57 -21.30 -5.89 -6.56
C GLU A 57 -21.79 -4.83 -7.58
N SER A 58 -22.11 -3.61 -7.12
CA SER A 58 -22.47 -2.47 -7.97
C SER A 58 -21.26 -1.64 -8.41
N GLY A 59 -20.05 -1.98 -7.95
CA GLY A 59 -18.80 -1.27 -8.25
C GLY A 59 -18.55 -0.04 -7.39
N ASN A 60 -19.27 0.16 -6.28
CA ASN A 60 -18.97 1.23 -5.33
C ASN A 60 -17.76 0.87 -4.48
N VAL A 61 -16.84 1.82 -4.32
CA VAL A 61 -15.63 1.64 -3.51
C VAL A 61 -15.83 2.25 -2.14
N THR A 62 -15.75 1.40 -1.11
CA THR A 62 -15.65 1.81 0.29
C THR A 62 -14.20 1.79 0.72
N TYR A 63 -13.71 2.94 1.17
CA TYR A 63 -12.38 3.05 1.75
C TYR A 63 -12.28 2.31 3.09
N ILE A 64 -11.23 1.52 3.29
CA ILE A 64 -11.00 0.77 4.54
C ILE A 64 -9.81 1.32 5.30
N THR A 65 -8.62 1.32 4.68
CA THR A 65 -7.36 1.70 5.32
C THR A 65 -6.31 2.05 4.28
N ASP A 66 -5.18 2.59 4.71
CA ASP A 66 -4.09 3.03 3.87
C ASP A 66 -2.73 2.89 4.54
N GLY A 67 -1.69 3.17 3.77
CA GLY A 67 -0.32 3.25 4.24
C GLY A 67 0.50 4.13 3.33
N GLU A 68 1.35 4.92 3.95
CA GLU A 68 2.23 5.88 3.29
C GLU A 68 3.68 5.53 3.57
N PHE A 69 4.49 5.51 2.52
CA PHE A 69 5.88 5.13 2.64
C PHE A 69 6.76 5.93 1.70
N ARG A 70 7.87 6.43 2.24
CA ARG A 70 8.94 7.07 1.46
C ARG A 70 10.03 6.03 1.23
N PRO A 71 10.29 5.58 -0.03
CA PRO A 71 11.27 4.53 -0.31
C PRO A 71 12.71 4.81 0.15
N LEU A 72 13.03 6.06 0.48
CA LEU A 72 14.27 6.42 1.18
C LEU A 72 14.50 5.61 2.47
N HIS A 73 13.41 5.20 3.14
CA HIS A 73 13.44 4.44 4.39
C HIS A 73 13.30 2.92 4.18
N ARG A 74 13.42 2.42 2.94
CA ARG A 74 13.16 1.00 2.60
C ARG A 74 14.06 -0.02 3.30
N LYS A 75 15.20 0.39 3.87
CA LYS A 75 16.11 -0.54 4.53
C LYS A 75 15.36 -1.22 5.67
N ILE A 76 15.24 -2.55 5.60
CA ILE A 76 14.65 -3.38 6.65
C ILE A 76 15.79 -3.81 7.57
N LEU A 77 15.65 -3.55 8.87
CA LEU A 77 16.62 -3.94 9.86
C LEU A 77 16.37 -5.36 10.36
N THR A 78 17.45 -6.05 10.71
CA THR A 78 17.42 -7.39 11.32
C THR A 78 17.54 -7.36 12.84
N ASP A 79 17.86 -6.19 13.41
CA ASP A 79 17.92 -5.98 14.85
C ASP A 79 16.55 -6.18 15.51
N GLU A 80 16.55 -6.49 16.81
CA GLU A 80 15.32 -6.61 17.57
C GLU A 80 14.58 -5.25 17.58
N PRO A 81 13.31 -5.19 17.13
CA PRO A 81 12.55 -3.94 17.17
C PRO A 81 12.27 -3.54 18.63
N PRO A 82 12.08 -2.24 18.90
CA PRO A 82 11.84 -1.74 20.26
C PRO A 82 10.53 -2.24 20.91
N TYR A 83 9.64 -2.83 20.11
CA TYR A 83 8.40 -3.49 20.52
C TYR A 83 7.97 -4.48 19.45
N LYS A 84 6.98 -5.32 19.77
CA LYS A 84 6.43 -6.29 18.81
C LYS A 84 5.84 -5.58 17.59
N MET A 85 6.45 -5.77 16.43
CA MET A 85 5.97 -5.29 15.13
C MET A 85 5.45 -6.47 14.30
N LEU A 86 4.33 -6.29 13.61
CA LEU A 86 3.79 -7.28 12.66
C LEU A 86 4.06 -6.87 11.19
N ILE A 87 4.89 -5.84 11.01
CA ILE A 87 5.28 -5.26 9.71
C ILE A 87 6.81 -5.16 9.68
N PRO A 88 7.43 -4.97 8.49
CA PRO A 88 8.88 -4.79 8.41
C PRO A 88 9.39 -3.68 9.33
N TYR A 89 10.55 -3.92 9.95
CA TYR A 89 11.17 -2.95 10.86
C TYR A 89 12.08 -2.01 10.08
N HIS A 90 11.70 -0.73 10.06
CA HIS A 90 12.49 0.37 9.50
C HIS A 90 12.89 1.31 10.64
N SER A 91 14.15 1.73 10.71
CA SER A 91 14.62 2.66 11.75
C SER A 91 14.14 4.10 11.55
N TYR A 92 13.95 4.50 10.28
CA TYR A 92 13.76 5.88 9.86
C TYR A 92 14.95 6.81 10.19
N ASN A 93 16.08 6.26 10.62
CA ASN A 93 17.30 7.03 10.88
C ASN A 93 17.94 7.51 9.58
N LYS A 94 18.63 8.66 9.65
CA LYS A 94 19.35 9.21 8.49
C LYS A 94 20.49 8.30 8.01
N GLU A 95 21.18 7.62 8.93
CA GLU A 95 22.28 6.70 8.59
C GLU A 95 21.83 5.48 7.78
N ASP A 96 20.55 5.11 7.91
CA ASP A 96 19.92 3.99 7.21
C ASP A 96 19.20 4.43 5.93
N SER A 97 19.29 5.72 5.58
CA SER A 97 18.67 6.23 4.36
C SER A 97 19.29 5.53 3.15
N ALA A 98 18.43 4.99 2.30
CA ALA A 98 18.81 4.36 1.05
C ALA A 98 18.07 5.11 -0.06
N PRO A 99 18.70 6.03 -0.81
CA PRO A 99 18.07 6.63 -1.98
C PRO A 99 17.74 5.56 -3.04
N LEU A 100 16.73 5.80 -3.86
CA LEU A 100 16.47 4.99 -5.05
C LEU A 100 17.56 5.26 -6.10
N ILE A 101 17.86 4.27 -6.94
CA ILE A 101 18.72 4.47 -8.10
C ILE A 101 17.80 4.61 -9.32
N PRO A 102 17.82 5.74 -10.05
CA PRO A 102 16.94 5.94 -11.19
C PRO A 102 17.04 4.82 -12.23
N GLY A 103 15.90 4.24 -12.58
CA GLY A 103 15.78 3.12 -13.53
C GLY A 103 16.01 1.72 -12.94
N GLU A 104 16.55 1.61 -11.72
CA GLU A 104 16.77 0.32 -11.06
C GLU A 104 15.49 -0.17 -10.37
N ILE A 105 15.18 -1.46 -10.52
CA ILE A 105 14.07 -2.09 -9.80
C ILE A 105 14.51 -2.36 -8.37
N THR A 106 13.74 -1.86 -7.41
CA THR A 106 13.98 -1.93 -5.98
C THR A 106 12.76 -2.52 -5.29
N GLU A 107 12.97 -3.43 -4.34
CA GLU A 107 11.90 -3.93 -3.46
C GLU A 107 11.63 -2.92 -2.33
N VAL A 108 10.35 -2.62 -2.11
CA VAL A 108 9.86 -1.77 -1.04
C VAL A 108 8.72 -2.51 -0.34
N LYS A 109 8.90 -2.80 0.95
CA LYS A 109 7.92 -3.51 1.77
C LYS A 109 7.52 -2.64 2.96
N PHE A 110 6.22 -2.40 3.15
CA PHE A 110 5.71 -1.56 4.24
C PHE A 110 4.30 -1.97 4.67
N GLY A 111 3.94 -1.66 5.91
CA GLY A 111 2.61 -1.92 6.45
C GLY A 111 1.62 -0.80 6.15
N LEU A 112 0.36 -1.16 5.92
CA LEU A 112 -0.78 -0.26 6.04
C LEU A 112 -1.21 -0.18 7.51
N HIS A 113 -2.04 0.81 7.84
CA HIS A 113 -2.70 0.92 9.12
C HIS A 113 -3.54 -0.34 9.43
N VAL A 114 -3.68 -0.65 10.72
CA VAL A 114 -4.39 -1.84 11.20
C VAL A 114 -5.87 -1.71 10.83
N THR A 115 -6.47 -2.81 10.36
CA THR A 115 -7.91 -2.87 10.09
C THR A 115 -8.53 -4.16 10.62
N SER A 116 -9.85 -4.16 10.80
CA SER A 116 -10.67 -5.34 11.00
C SER A 116 -11.96 -5.15 10.21
N VAL A 117 -12.12 -5.93 9.15
CA VAL A 117 -13.21 -5.79 8.18
C VAL A 117 -13.66 -7.16 7.67
N LEU A 118 -14.96 -7.28 7.39
CA LEU A 118 -15.52 -8.44 6.72
C LEU A 118 -15.80 -8.07 5.25
N ILE A 119 -15.02 -8.63 4.33
CA ILE A 119 -15.30 -8.55 2.90
C ILE A 119 -16.39 -9.56 2.60
N LYS A 120 -17.52 -9.09 2.05
CA LYS A 120 -18.67 -9.94 1.76
C LYS A 120 -18.41 -10.85 0.57
N LYS A 121 -19.05 -12.02 0.57
CA LYS A 121 -19.14 -12.86 -0.64
C LYS A 121 -19.62 -12.00 -1.82
N GLY A 122 -18.97 -12.15 -2.98
CA GLY A 122 -19.27 -11.38 -4.19
C GLY A 122 -18.58 -10.01 -4.27
N HIS A 123 -18.12 -9.47 -3.14
CA HIS A 123 -17.32 -8.25 -3.14
C HIS A 123 -15.88 -8.52 -3.60
N ARG A 124 -15.16 -7.45 -3.96
CA ARG A 124 -13.76 -7.49 -4.35
C ARG A 124 -12.96 -6.57 -3.43
N ILE A 125 -11.65 -6.80 -3.33
CA ILE A 125 -10.75 -5.82 -2.74
C ILE A 125 -10.09 -4.99 -3.84
N LYS A 126 -9.78 -3.74 -3.53
CA LYS A 126 -9.01 -2.84 -4.38
C LYS A 126 -7.81 -2.30 -3.62
N ILE A 127 -6.66 -2.25 -4.29
CA ILE A 127 -5.51 -1.46 -3.87
C ILE A 127 -5.27 -0.36 -4.91
N ALA A 128 -5.31 0.90 -4.48
CA ALA A 128 -5.01 2.05 -5.31
C ALA A 128 -3.67 2.66 -4.87
N ILE A 129 -2.73 2.78 -5.81
CA ILE A 129 -1.38 3.28 -5.55
C ILE A 129 -1.25 4.70 -6.11
N ALA A 130 -0.74 5.61 -5.28
CA ALA A 130 -0.47 7.00 -5.64
C ALA A 130 0.95 7.43 -5.28
N GLY A 131 1.44 8.49 -5.93
CA GLY A 131 2.73 9.12 -5.64
C GLY A 131 2.66 10.33 -4.70
N GLY A 132 1.48 10.62 -4.14
CA GLY A 132 1.24 11.81 -3.32
C GLY A 132 -0.18 11.90 -2.80
N ASP A 133 -0.32 12.45 -1.60
CA ASP A 133 -1.57 12.99 -1.06
C ASP A 133 -1.34 14.46 -0.71
N LYS A 134 -1.87 15.34 -1.55
CA LYS A 134 -1.65 16.79 -1.45
C LYS A 134 -2.37 17.45 -0.28
N ASP A 135 -3.40 16.81 0.26
CA ASP A 135 -4.28 17.40 1.27
C ASP A 135 -3.74 17.11 2.68
N THR A 136 -2.94 16.04 2.82
CA THR A 136 -2.42 15.58 4.10
C THR A 136 -0.89 15.67 4.21
N PHE A 137 -0.15 15.41 3.11
CA PHE A 137 1.30 15.24 3.16
C PHE A 137 2.06 16.22 2.27
N ILE A 138 3.27 16.57 2.72
CA ILE A 138 4.23 17.24 1.85
C ILE A 138 4.71 16.29 0.75
N ARG A 139 4.97 16.87 -0.41
CA ARG A 139 5.35 16.12 -1.61
C ARG A 139 6.83 15.73 -1.58
N TYR A 140 7.15 14.52 -2.02
CA TYR A 140 8.53 14.07 -2.24
C TYR A 140 8.74 13.58 -3.69
N PRO A 141 9.86 13.95 -4.33
CA PRO A 141 10.76 15.05 -3.97
C PRO A 141 10.04 16.42 -4.08
N ASN A 142 10.60 17.45 -3.43
CA ASN A 142 10.04 18.81 -3.49
C ASN A 142 10.04 19.38 -4.92
N GLU A 143 11.04 19.02 -5.72
CA GLU A 143 11.22 19.46 -7.11
C GLU A 143 11.19 18.27 -8.08
N GLY A 144 10.98 18.54 -9.37
CA GLY A 144 10.85 17.49 -10.39
C GLY A 144 9.50 16.78 -10.37
N ARG A 145 9.31 15.77 -11.24
CA ARG A 145 8.08 14.96 -11.35
C ARG A 145 8.47 13.48 -11.47
N PRO A 146 8.61 12.75 -10.35
CA PRO A 146 8.98 11.35 -10.42
C PRO A 146 7.86 10.52 -11.05
N THR A 147 8.22 9.76 -12.06
CA THR A 147 7.45 8.58 -12.48
C THR A 147 7.94 7.38 -11.70
N ILE A 148 7.02 6.75 -10.95
CA ILE A 148 7.23 5.46 -10.27
C ILE A 148 6.54 4.39 -11.11
N THR A 149 7.27 3.32 -11.46
CA THR A 149 6.76 2.18 -12.23
C THR A 149 6.72 0.95 -11.35
N ILE A 150 5.55 0.34 -11.17
CA ILE A 150 5.39 -0.89 -10.39
C ILE A 150 5.59 -2.10 -11.31
N SER A 151 6.58 -2.93 -10.98
CA SER A 151 6.86 -4.20 -11.64
C SER A 151 5.97 -5.31 -11.10
N ARG A 152 5.41 -6.11 -12.01
CA ARG A 152 4.45 -7.18 -11.69
C ARG A 152 4.60 -8.32 -12.70
N ASN A 153 5.67 -9.09 -12.54
CA ASN A 153 5.96 -10.23 -13.40
C ASN A 153 6.51 -11.40 -12.56
N LYS A 154 6.94 -12.47 -13.22
CA LYS A 154 7.43 -13.68 -12.54
C LYS A 154 8.72 -13.45 -11.74
N GLU A 155 9.57 -12.53 -12.19
CA GLU A 155 10.84 -12.19 -11.54
C GLU A 155 10.65 -11.15 -10.43
N PHE A 156 9.76 -10.18 -10.64
CA PHE A 156 9.42 -9.10 -9.72
C PHE A 156 7.93 -9.14 -9.37
N PRO A 157 7.51 -10.07 -8.50
CA PRO A 157 6.12 -10.24 -8.15
C PRO A 157 5.72 -9.23 -7.07
N SER A 158 5.22 -8.04 -7.44
CA SER A 158 4.57 -7.16 -6.45
C SER A 158 3.26 -7.79 -5.94
N TYR A 159 3.01 -7.73 -4.64
CA TYR A 159 1.82 -8.30 -4.00
C TYR A 159 1.44 -7.56 -2.70
N ILE A 160 0.25 -7.90 -2.17
CA ILE A 160 -0.18 -7.50 -0.82
C ILE A 160 -0.40 -8.75 0.03
N GLU A 161 0.04 -8.73 1.28
CA GLU A 161 -0.21 -9.78 2.29
C GLU A 161 -1.44 -9.37 3.09
N LEU A 162 -2.46 -10.24 3.11
CA LEU A 162 -3.70 -10.01 3.83
C LEU A 162 -3.72 -10.86 5.11
N PRO A 163 -3.99 -10.26 6.29
CA PRO A 163 -4.18 -11.00 7.54
C PRO A 163 -5.58 -11.63 7.58
N ILE A 164 -5.80 -12.67 6.77
CA ILE A 164 -7.08 -13.37 6.69
C ILE A 164 -7.28 -14.24 7.93
N ILE A 165 -8.39 -14.05 8.62
CA ILE A 165 -8.81 -14.90 9.74
C ILE A 165 -9.62 -16.06 9.18
N LYS A 166 -9.13 -17.29 9.38
CA LYS A 166 -9.89 -18.49 9.08
C LYS A 166 -10.93 -18.70 10.18
N LYS A 167 -12.20 -18.81 9.79
CA LYS A 167 -13.24 -19.28 10.70
C LYS A 167 -13.11 -20.80 10.82
N GLU A 168 -12.94 -21.27 12.05
CA GLU A 168 -13.07 -22.69 12.41
C GLU A 168 -14.51 -23.18 12.29
#